data_AF-A0A2S2Q190-F1
#
_entry.id   AF-A0A2S2Q190-F1
#
_cell.length_a   1.000
_cell.length_b   1.000
_cell.length_c   1.000
_cell.angle_alpha   90.00
_cell.angle_beta   90.00
_cell.angle_gamma   90.00
#
_symmetry.space_group_name_H-M   'P 1'
#
loop_
_entity.id
_entity.type
_entity.pdbx_description
1 polymer ?
#
loop_
_entity_poly.entity_id
_entity_poly.type
_entity_poly.pdbx_seq_one_letter_code
_entity_poly.pdbx_strand_id
1 'polypeptide(L)'
;MTTPRSKSPKPQNSFRKDDSKDETTFWDKIGTLGRKKRIKEVQEVQEEGKYAIDSPGNPAMADVPPEEYTLEENEERTMVEPKSYSDPKLQELMNILIDWVNDVLADHRIIVKNLEQDLYDGQVLQKLYGI
;
A
#
# COMPACT_ATOMS: atom_id res chain seq x y z
N MET A 1 -47.89 8.14 1.66
CA MET A 1 -49.08 7.71 0.90
C MET A 1 -48.74 7.75 -0.59
N THR A 2 -49.07 6.68 -1.30
CA THR A 2 -48.72 6.39 -2.69
C THR A 2 -49.58 7.20 -3.65
N THR A 3 -49.04 7.60 -4.80
CA THR A 3 -49.85 7.77 -6.03
C THR A 3 -49.09 7.22 -7.24
N PRO A 4 -49.78 6.63 -8.24
CA PRO A 4 -49.22 5.62 -9.12
C PRO A 4 -48.84 6.13 -10.52
N ARG A 5 -47.99 5.35 -11.19
CA ARG A 5 -47.42 5.53 -12.53
C ARG A 5 -48.46 5.49 -13.65
N SER A 6 -48.44 6.47 -14.56
CA SER A 6 -49.17 6.44 -15.84
C SER A 6 -48.35 5.74 -16.95
N LYS A 7 -49.02 4.87 -17.71
CA LYS A 7 -48.49 4.01 -18.78
C LYS A 7 -48.21 4.79 -20.06
N SER A 8 -47.10 4.50 -20.74
CA SER A 8 -46.84 4.97 -22.12
C SER A 8 -47.37 3.97 -23.17
N PRO A 9 -47.79 4.43 -24.36
CA PRO A 9 -48.45 3.60 -25.36
C PRO A 9 -47.46 2.68 -26.10
N LYS A 10 -47.86 1.42 -26.33
CA LYS A 10 -47.17 0.50 -27.24
C LYS A 10 -47.52 0.84 -28.70
N PRO A 11 -46.54 0.90 -29.62
CA PRO A 11 -46.83 0.75 -31.04
C PRO A 11 -46.91 -0.75 -31.40
N GLN A 12 -48.04 -1.16 -31.98
CA GLN A 12 -48.14 -2.36 -32.79
C GLN A 12 -47.49 -2.07 -34.14
N ASN A 13 -46.57 -2.92 -34.58
CA ASN A 13 -46.36 -3.11 -36.01
C ASN A 13 -46.07 -4.58 -36.34
N SER A 14 -46.75 -4.99 -37.40
CA SER A 14 -46.96 -6.33 -37.95
C SER A 14 -45.71 -6.96 -38.57
N PHE A 15 -45.60 -8.27 -38.44
CA PHE A 15 -44.61 -9.15 -39.07
C PHE A 15 -44.63 -9.08 -40.61
N ARG A 16 -43.43 -8.98 -41.22
CA ARG A 16 -43.10 -9.56 -42.53
C ARG A 16 -41.65 -10.09 -42.52
N LYS A 17 -41.51 -11.41 -42.76
CA LYS A 17 -40.49 -12.18 -43.55
C LYS A 17 -39.18 -11.44 -43.90
N ASP A 18 -37.95 -11.94 -43.85
CA ASP A 18 -37.21 -13.19 -43.57
C ASP A 18 -35.71 -12.78 -43.73
N ASP A 19 -34.76 -13.57 -43.23
CA ASP A 19 -33.29 -13.34 -43.31
C ASP A 19 -32.62 -12.30 -42.38
N SER A 20 -32.91 -12.31 -41.07
CA SER A 20 -32.21 -11.40 -40.12
C SER A 20 -31.75 -12.03 -38.79
N LYS A 21 -31.74 -13.36 -38.67
CA LYS A 21 -31.38 -14.04 -37.41
C LYS A 21 -29.86 -14.14 -37.17
N ASP A 22 -29.08 -14.21 -38.23
CA ASP A 22 -27.62 -14.39 -38.13
C ASP A 22 -26.91 -13.04 -37.93
N GLU A 23 -27.46 -11.97 -38.48
CA GLU A 23 -26.93 -10.61 -38.31
C GLU A 23 -27.18 -10.05 -36.91
N THR A 24 -28.35 -10.27 -36.29
CA THR A 24 -28.58 -9.87 -34.89
C THR A 24 -27.64 -10.62 -33.93
N THR A 25 -27.40 -11.91 -34.18
CA THR A 25 -26.49 -12.73 -33.37
C THR A 25 -25.02 -12.29 -33.51
N PHE A 26 -24.63 -11.82 -34.70
CA PHE A 26 -23.30 -11.30 -34.98
C PHE A 26 -23.07 -9.91 -34.34
N TRP A 27 -24.02 -8.98 -34.47
CA TRP A 27 -23.95 -7.65 -33.83
C TRP A 27 -24.06 -7.72 -32.30
N ASP A 28 -24.87 -8.64 -31.76
CA ASP A 28 -24.96 -8.90 -30.32
C ASP A 28 -23.64 -9.48 -29.76
N LYS A 29 -22.95 -10.34 -30.52
CA LYS A 29 -21.62 -10.85 -30.16
C LYS A 29 -20.54 -9.76 -30.22
N ILE A 30 -20.59 -8.85 -31.19
CA ILE A 30 -19.62 -7.75 -31.32
C ILE A 30 -19.82 -6.69 -30.22
N GLY A 31 -21.07 -6.33 -29.91
CA GLY A 31 -21.39 -5.38 -28.84
C GLY A 31 -21.04 -5.89 -27.45
N THR A 32 -21.15 -7.21 -27.22
CA THR A 32 -20.76 -7.84 -25.94
C THR A 32 -19.25 -8.02 -25.81
N LEU A 33 -18.51 -8.26 -26.90
CA LEU A 33 -17.05 -8.33 -26.91
C LEU A 33 -16.39 -7.00 -26.52
N GLY A 34 -16.90 -5.87 -27.03
CA GLY A 34 -16.43 -4.54 -26.64
C GLY A 34 -16.68 -4.20 -25.17
N ARG A 35 -17.84 -4.60 -24.62
CA ARG A 35 -18.12 -4.46 -23.18
C ARG A 35 -17.24 -5.36 -22.33
N LYS A 36 -17.01 -6.61 -22.72
CA LYS A 36 -16.11 -7.53 -22.00
C LYS A 36 -14.67 -7.01 -21.95
N LYS A 37 -14.18 -6.41 -23.04
CA LYS A 37 -12.84 -5.80 -23.07
C LYS A 37 -12.72 -4.65 -22.07
N ARG A 38 -13.71 -3.74 -22.03
CA ARG A 38 -13.73 -2.63 -21.08
C ARG A 38 -13.88 -3.07 -19.63
N ILE A 39 -14.66 -4.11 -19.36
CA ILE A 39 -14.81 -4.65 -18.00
C ILE A 39 -13.49 -5.24 -17.51
N LYS A 40 -12.79 -6.00 -18.38
CA LYS A 40 -11.49 -6.57 -18.03
C LYS A 40 -10.46 -5.47 -17.75
N GLU A 41 -10.40 -4.44 -18.57
CA GLU A 41 -9.52 -3.29 -18.39
C GLU A 41 -9.84 -2.53 -17.09
N VAL A 42 -11.12 -2.29 -16.78
CA VAL A 42 -11.53 -1.67 -15.52
C VAL A 42 -11.16 -2.54 -14.32
N GLN A 43 -11.29 -3.86 -14.45
CA GLN A 43 -10.96 -4.80 -13.39
C GLN A 43 -9.45 -4.87 -13.15
N GLU A 44 -8.65 -4.84 -14.21
CA GLU A 44 -7.18 -4.79 -14.17
C GLU A 44 -6.70 -3.48 -13.52
N VAL A 45 -7.25 -2.32 -13.92
CA VAL A 45 -6.95 -1.02 -13.28
C VAL A 45 -7.37 -0.98 -11.81
N GLN A 46 -8.48 -1.63 -11.45
CA GLN A 46 -8.91 -1.74 -10.05
C GLN A 46 -8.00 -2.67 -9.24
N GLU A 47 -7.52 -3.75 -9.83
CA GLU A 47 -6.61 -4.70 -9.21
C GLU A 47 -5.22 -4.09 -9.01
N GLU A 48 -4.70 -3.39 -10.03
CA GLU A 48 -3.48 -2.57 -9.93
C GLU A 48 -3.62 -1.45 -8.91
N GLY A 49 -4.75 -0.73 -8.92
CA GLY A 49 -5.04 0.32 -7.95
C GLY A 49 -5.14 -0.21 -6.52
N LYS A 50 -5.72 -1.39 -6.33
CA LYS A 50 -5.78 -2.07 -5.03
C LYS A 50 -4.38 -2.54 -4.59
N TYR A 51 -3.59 -3.06 -5.51
CA TYR A 51 -2.22 -3.43 -5.22
C TYR A 51 -1.37 -2.21 -4.83
N ALA A 52 -1.54 -1.06 -5.50
CA ALA A 52 -0.79 0.16 -5.19
C ALA A 52 -1.11 0.74 -3.79
N ILE A 53 -2.35 0.57 -3.29
CA ILE A 53 -2.70 0.98 -1.92
C ILE A 53 -2.24 -0.03 -0.86
N ASP A 54 -2.35 -1.33 -1.15
CA ASP A 54 -2.03 -2.41 -0.21
C ASP A 54 -0.56 -2.90 -0.34
N SER A 55 0.24 -2.27 -1.21
CA SER A 55 1.63 -2.69 -1.47
C SER A 55 2.49 -2.49 -0.23
N PRO A 56 3.21 -3.52 0.25
CA PRO A 56 4.14 -3.37 1.36
C PRO A 56 5.17 -2.28 1.01
N GLY A 57 5.17 -1.19 1.78
CA GLY A 57 6.00 0.01 1.50
C GLY A 57 5.23 1.29 1.17
N ASN A 58 3.88 1.25 1.09
CA ASN A 58 3.08 2.48 0.97
C ASN A 58 3.24 3.36 2.24
N PRO A 59 3.71 4.62 2.15
CA PRO A 59 3.91 5.51 3.31
C PRO A 59 2.61 5.87 4.04
N ALA A 60 1.44 5.57 3.45
CA ALA A 60 0.13 5.75 4.08
C ALA A 60 -0.35 4.55 4.91
N MET A 61 0.28 3.37 4.77
CA MET A 61 0.01 2.25 5.67
C MET A 61 0.67 2.52 7.02
N ALA A 62 -0.08 2.25 8.08
CA ALA A 62 0.38 2.35 9.46
C ALA A 62 1.78 1.75 9.60
N ASP A 63 2.63 2.41 10.38
CA ASP A 63 4.04 2.08 10.66
C ASP A 63 4.24 0.56 10.75
N VAL A 64 4.57 -0.06 9.61
CA VAL A 64 4.68 -1.51 9.52
C VAL A 64 5.93 -1.83 10.33
N PRO A 65 5.82 -2.67 11.38
CA PRO A 65 6.98 -3.03 12.18
C PRO A 65 8.03 -3.60 11.21
N PRO A 66 9.30 -3.19 11.32
CA PRO A 66 10.28 -3.53 10.30
C PRO A 66 10.46 -5.05 10.13
N GLU A 67 10.02 -5.86 11.10
CA GLU A 67 9.90 -7.34 11.07
C GLU A 67 9.00 -7.85 9.95
N GLU A 68 8.06 -7.04 9.50
CA GLU A 68 7.06 -7.35 8.47
C GLU A 68 7.41 -6.75 7.10
N TYR A 69 8.59 -6.13 6.96
CA TYR A 69 9.07 -5.64 5.67
C TYR A 69 9.35 -6.80 4.71
N THR A 70 8.90 -6.65 3.46
CA THR A 70 9.24 -7.59 2.39
C THR A 70 10.63 -7.24 1.88
N LEU A 71 11.61 -8.12 2.11
CA LEU A 71 12.98 -7.95 1.64
C LEU A 71 13.09 -8.29 0.15
N GLU A 72 13.85 -7.50 -0.61
CA GLU A 72 14.17 -7.77 -2.01
C GLU A 72 15.23 -8.88 -2.17
N GLU A 73 15.45 -9.33 -3.41
CA GLU A 73 16.46 -10.35 -3.70
C GLU A 73 17.87 -9.81 -3.36
N ASN A 74 18.57 -10.51 -2.45
CA ASN A 74 19.86 -10.13 -1.85
C ASN A 74 19.80 -9.06 -0.75
N GLU A 75 18.61 -8.72 -0.22
CA GLU A 75 18.52 -7.92 1.00
C GLU A 75 18.60 -8.80 2.26
N GLU A 76 19.38 -8.34 3.23
CA GLU A 76 19.50 -8.96 4.54
C GLU A 76 19.16 -7.94 5.63
N ARG A 77 18.44 -8.39 6.65
CA ARG A 77 18.13 -7.60 7.84
C ARG A 77 18.56 -8.34 9.09
N THR A 78 19.26 -7.63 9.97
CA THR A 78 19.65 -8.12 11.29
C THR A 78 18.94 -7.33 12.37
N MET A 79 18.46 -8.02 13.40
CA MET A 79 17.81 -7.41 14.56
C MET A 79 18.37 -7.99 15.85
N VAL A 80 18.29 -7.19 16.90
CA VAL A 80 18.53 -7.67 18.27
C VAL A 80 17.36 -8.57 18.68
N GLU A 81 17.66 -9.74 19.24
CA GLU A 81 16.61 -10.62 19.78
C GLU A 81 15.93 -9.92 20.97
N PRO A 82 14.58 -9.89 21.07
CA PRO A 82 13.90 -9.16 22.14
C PRO A 82 14.32 -9.55 23.57
N LYS A 83 14.72 -10.81 23.77
CA LYS A 83 15.21 -11.30 25.08
C LYS A 83 16.58 -10.71 25.45
N SER A 84 17.40 -10.36 24.45
CA SER A 84 18.73 -9.80 24.65
C SER A 84 18.69 -8.42 25.32
N TYR A 85 17.59 -7.67 25.23
CA TYR A 85 17.44 -6.41 25.97
C TYR A 85 17.47 -6.57 27.50
N SER A 86 17.28 -7.79 28.00
CA SER A 86 17.46 -8.13 29.41
C SER A 86 18.90 -8.53 29.77
N ASP A 87 19.79 -8.69 28.79
CA ASP A 87 21.19 -9.04 29.03
C ASP A 87 21.94 -7.84 29.64
N PRO A 88 22.52 -7.97 30.83
CA PRO A 88 23.29 -6.91 31.47
C PRO A 88 24.42 -6.35 30.59
N LYS A 89 25.06 -7.19 29.75
CA LYS A 89 26.14 -6.74 28.87
C LYS A 89 25.63 -5.82 27.76
N LEU A 90 24.45 -6.12 27.21
CA LEU A 90 23.84 -5.26 26.21
C LEU A 90 23.43 -3.92 26.84
N GLN A 91 22.83 -3.95 28.03
CA GLN A 91 22.45 -2.73 28.75
C GLN A 91 23.65 -1.84 29.08
N GLU A 92 24.77 -2.43 29.52
CA GLU A 92 26.02 -1.72 29.74
C GLU A 92 26.54 -1.07 28.44
N LEU A 93 26.56 -1.83 27.35
CA LEU A 93 26.96 -1.31 26.04
C LEU A 93 26.05 -0.16 25.58
N MET A 94 24.73 -0.28 25.74
CA MET A 94 23.79 0.79 25.40
C MET A 94 24.08 2.06 26.20
N ASN A 95 24.38 1.95 27.49
CA ASN A 95 24.72 3.12 28.32
C ASN A 95 26.04 3.77 27.86
N ILE A 96 27.08 2.97 27.59
CA ILE A 96 28.36 3.48 27.09
C ILE A 96 28.17 4.21 25.76
N LEU A 97 27.34 3.68 24.87
CA LEU A 97 27.03 4.32 23.58
C LEU A 97 26.25 5.63 23.78
N ILE A 98 25.29 5.67 24.71
CA ILE A 98 24.57 6.91 25.05
C ILE A 98 25.54 7.98 25.54
N ASP A 99 26.41 7.63 26.48
CA ASP A 99 27.40 8.55 27.04
C ASP A 99 28.35 9.08 25.96
N TRP A 100 28.87 8.18 25.11
CA TRP A 100 29.74 8.57 24.00
C TRP A 100 29.05 9.49 23.00
N VAL A 101 27.82 9.18 22.57
CA VAL A 101 27.06 10.03 21.64
C VAL A 101 26.79 11.40 22.26
N ASN A 102 26.43 11.45 23.54
CA ASN A 102 26.18 12.70 24.25
C ASN A 102 27.43 13.56 24.35
N ASP A 103 28.59 12.97 24.63
CA ASP A 103 29.86 13.70 24.67
C ASP A 103 30.21 14.30 23.31
N VAL A 104 30.01 13.55 22.23
CA VAL A 104 30.26 14.02 20.85
C VAL A 104 29.28 15.14 20.45
N LEU A 105 28.03 15.06 20.88
CA LEU A 105 26.98 16.01 20.49
C LEU A 105 26.74 17.15 21.49
N ALA A 106 27.56 17.26 22.53
CA ALA A 106 27.43 18.28 23.57
C ALA A 106 27.44 19.71 22.99
N ASP A 107 28.33 19.99 22.03
CA ASP A 107 28.44 21.30 21.36
C ASP A 107 27.17 21.65 20.55
N HIS A 108 26.47 20.62 20.07
CA HIS A 108 25.22 20.77 19.34
C HIS A 108 24.01 20.92 20.27
N ARG A 109 24.21 20.84 21.60
CA ARG A 109 23.15 20.85 22.63
C ARG A 109 22.11 19.76 22.42
N ILE A 110 22.53 18.60 21.92
CA ILE A 110 21.69 17.42 21.74
C ILE A 110 21.94 16.49 22.91
N ILE A 111 20.86 15.88 23.43
CA ILE A 111 20.93 14.89 24.52
C ILE A 111 20.12 13.68 24.09
N VAL A 112 20.80 12.56 23.90
CA VAL A 112 20.24 11.23 23.68
C VAL A 112 19.99 10.55 25.02
N LYS A 113 18.81 9.93 25.15
CA LYS A 113 18.36 9.17 26.33
C LYS A 113 18.01 7.74 25.99
N ASN A 114 17.54 7.49 24.77
CA ASN A 114 17.18 6.17 24.28
C ASN A 114 17.69 6.02 22.85
N LEU A 115 18.66 5.12 22.65
CA LEU A 115 19.29 4.92 21.34
C LEU A 115 18.29 4.53 20.25
N GLU A 116 17.32 3.66 20.53
CA GLU A 116 16.36 3.21 19.53
C GLU A 116 15.42 4.33 19.09
N GLN A 117 14.91 5.12 20.02
CA GLN A 117 13.97 6.20 19.73
C GLN A 117 14.66 7.44 19.15
N ASP A 118 15.76 7.87 19.77
CA ASP A 118 16.41 9.13 19.40
C ASP A 118 17.20 9.01 18.08
N LEU A 119 17.58 7.80 17.67
CA LEU A 119 18.22 7.54 16.38
C LEU A 119 17.23 7.17 15.27
N TYR A 120 15.95 6.95 15.60
CA TYR A 120 14.96 6.35 14.69
C TYR A 120 14.74 7.15 13.41
N ASP A 121 14.58 8.47 13.54
CA ASP A 121 14.34 9.38 12.39
C ASP A 121 15.62 9.78 11.65
N GLY A 122 16.80 9.35 12.15
CA GLY A 122 18.10 9.66 11.58
C GLY A 122 18.62 11.07 11.85
N GLN A 123 17.89 11.95 12.55
CA GLN A 123 18.30 13.34 12.77
C GLN A 123 19.58 13.43 13.63
N VAL A 124 19.69 12.58 14.64
CA VAL A 124 20.88 12.50 15.49
C VAL A 124 22.07 11.94 14.71
N LEU A 125 21.84 10.91 13.87
CA LEU A 125 22.88 10.33 13.01
C LEU A 125 23.43 11.37 12.03
N GLN A 126 22.56 12.20 11.46
CA GLN A 126 22.97 13.30 10.58
C GLN A 126 23.99 14.22 11.27
N LYS A 127 23.74 14.58 12.53
CA LYS A 127 24.65 15.44 13.31
C LYS A 127 25.95 14.73 13.69
N LEU A 128 25.92 13.42 13.94
CA LEU A 128 27.12 12.63 14.21
C LEU A 128 28.05 12.51 13.00
N TYR A 129 27.49 12.29 11.80
CA TYR A 129 28.29 12.10 10.58
C TYR A 129 28.54 13.38 9.77
N GLY A 130 27.91 14.50 10.15
CA GLY A 130 28.02 15.77 9.45
C GLY A 130 27.43 15.76 8.03
N ILE A 131 26.43 14.90 7.79
CA ILE A 131 25.74 14.74 6.49
C ILE A 131 24.63 15.79 6.34
#